data_AF-A0A5C8GLY9-F1
#
_entry.id   AF-A0A5C8GLY9-F1
#
_cell.length_a   1.000
_cell.length_b   1.000
_cell.length_c   1.000
_cell.angle_alpha   90.00
_cell.angle_beta   90.00
_cell.angle_gamma   90.00
#
_symmetry.space_group_name_H-M   'P 1'
#
loop_
_entity.id
_entity.type
_entity.pdbx_description
1 polymer ?
#
loop_
_entity_poly.entity_id
_entity_poly.type
_entity_poly.pdbx_seq_one_letter_code
_entity_poly.pdbx_strand_id
1 'polypeptide(L)'
;MVNQFQISKVQNELMNWSFGIGVAMLILGFLDGFFGSGTAFQGELVAGVKRVGQSSPLSLVEDLTFCVANLLMWWVLHRCLVRRGHFGMQLALVTMMVLTALGAVIGIIPSGDVLTASGFYRQTTFGAFQSRFPFFNSFVVYLAGFVLGTGLIRRYGGYLRLYGWALVVFPLLDSLLQSFYVYLYTSVGGLTLNELNTYHGLAQLAQLALAIGSLALLRRSVSVDADERPDDGSDLNQHGAIQYKIKR
;
A
#
# COMPACT_ATOMS: atom_id res chain seq x y z
N MET A 1 -24.34 -8.40 9.37
CA MET A 1 -23.29 -7.44 8.95
C MET A 1 -22.32 -8.18 8.04
N VAL A 2 -21.85 -7.53 6.96
CA VAL A 2 -20.88 -8.15 6.05
C VAL A 2 -19.51 -8.14 6.72
N ASN A 3 -18.91 -9.33 6.86
CA ASN A 3 -17.62 -9.51 7.55
C ASN A 3 -16.43 -9.55 6.58
N GLN A 4 -16.67 -9.94 5.32
CA GLN A 4 -15.70 -10.04 4.23
C GLN A 4 -16.37 -9.69 2.90
N PHE A 5 -15.62 -9.10 1.97
CA PHE A 5 -16.08 -8.91 0.60
C PHE A 5 -15.89 -10.18 -0.20
N GLN A 6 -16.90 -10.53 -0.98
CA GLN A 6 -16.81 -11.67 -1.87
C GLN A 6 -16.32 -11.26 -3.26
N ILE A 7 -15.38 -12.01 -3.80
CA ILE A 7 -14.75 -11.77 -5.09
C ILE A 7 -14.69 -13.04 -5.95
N SER A 8 -14.55 -12.83 -7.27
CA SER A 8 -14.33 -13.90 -8.25
C SER A 8 -12.96 -14.57 -8.07
N LYS A 9 -12.83 -15.82 -8.52
CA LYS A 9 -11.57 -16.59 -8.56
C LYS A 9 -10.41 -15.80 -9.16
N VAL A 10 -10.63 -15.13 -10.31
CA VAL A 10 -9.60 -14.32 -11.00
C VAL A 10 -9.13 -13.14 -10.13
N GLN A 11 -10.06 -12.49 -9.43
CA GLN A 11 -9.73 -11.37 -8.55
C GLN A 11 -8.96 -11.84 -7.30
N ASN A 12 -9.20 -13.08 -6.86
CA ASN A 12 -8.53 -13.65 -5.70
C ASN A 12 -7.10 -14.05 -6.04
N GLU A 13 -6.89 -14.59 -7.23
CA GLU A 13 -5.55 -14.85 -7.76
C GLU A 13 -4.76 -13.54 -7.93
N LEU A 14 -5.37 -12.51 -8.53
CA LEU A 14 -4.75 -11.19 -8.62
C LEU A 14 -4.37 -10.64 -7.24
N MET A 15 -5.29 -10.72 -6.26
CA MET A 15 -5.04 -10.27 -4.89
C MET A 15 -3.89 -11.05 -4.22
N ASN A 16 -3.78 -12.36 -4.45
CA ASN A 16 -2.69 -13.18 -3.92
C ASN A 16 -1.35 -12.80 -4.53
N TRP A 17 -1.28 -12.65 -5.85
CA TRP A 17 -0.07 -12.24 -6.55
C TRP A 17 0.37 -10.84 -6.14
N SER A 18 -0.55 -9.87 -6.12
CA SER A 18 -0.25 -8.51 -5.68
C SER A 18 0.21 -8.47 -4.23
N PHE A 19 -0.41 -9.25 -3.33
CA PHE A 19 0.04 -9.36 -1.95
C PHE A 19 1.46 -9.95 -1.86
N GLY A 20 1.72 -11.07 -2.54
CA GLY A 20 3.02 -11.73 -2.52
C GLY A 20 4.14 -10.85 -3.07
N ILE A 21 3.90 -10.22 -4.23
CA ILE A 21 4.85 -9.27 -4.85
C ILE A 21 5.05 -8.05 -3.94
N GLY A 22 3.98 -7.49 -3.39
CA GLY A 22 4.06 -6.33 -2.49
C GLY A 22 4.89 -6.61 -1.24
N VAL A 23 4.69 -7.78 -0.61
CA VAL A 23 5.49 -8.20 0.56
C VAL A 23 6.95 -8.47 0.17
N ALA A 24 7.20 -9.12 -0.96
CA ALA A 24 8.55 -9.36 -1.43
C ALA A 24 9.32 -8.05 -1.67
N MET A 25 8.69 -7.06 -2.33
CA MET A 25 9.30 -5.75 -2.56
C MET A 25 9.55 -5.01 -1.24
N LEU A 26 8.61 -5.00 -0.29
CA LEU A 26 8.85 -4.40 1.03
C LEU A 26 10.05 -5.01 1.77
N ILE A 27 10.22 -6.33 1.69
CA ILE A 27 11.38 -7.00 2.30
C ILE A 27 12.66 -6.61 1.56
N LEU A 28 12.65 -6.58 0.23
CA LEU A 28 13.80 -6.17 -0.57
C LEU A 28 14.24 -4.73 -0.23
N GLY A 29 13.31 -3.78 -0.17
CA GLY A 29 13.63 -2.39 0.19
C GLY A 29 14.11 -2.23 1.62
N PHE A 30 13.57 -3.03 2.53
CA PHE A 30 14.11 -3.11 3.87
C PHE A 30 15.56 -3.63 3.86
N LEU A 31 15.86 -4.69 3.11
CA LEU A 31 17.21 -5.24 3.02
C LEU A 31 18.18 -4.24 2.36
N ASP A 32 17.77 -3.58 1.28
CA ASP A 32 18.57 -2.54 0.61
C ASP A 32 18.81 -1.34 1.53
N GLY A 33 17.80 -0.93 2.30
CA GLY A 33 17.93 0.15 3.29
C GLY A 33 18.81 -0.22 4.49
N PHE A 34 18.72 -1.47 4.95
CA PHE A 34 19.38 -1.96 6.15
C PHE A 34 20.83 -2.40 5.89
N PHE A 35 21.11 -3.01 4.73
CA PHE A 35 22.44 -3.52 4.37
C PHE A 35 23.15 -2.69 3.30
N GLY A 36 22.40 -2.02 2.41
CA GLY A 36 22.92 -1.40 1.18
C GLY A 36 23.47 0.02 1.32
N SER A 37 23.40 0.66 2.50
CA SER A 37 23.96 2.00 2.67
C SER A 37 24.70 2.17 3.99
N GLY A 38 26.02 2.41 3.90
CA GLY A 38 26.84 3.03 4.96
C GLY A 38 26.47 4.49 5.24
N THR A 39 25.21 4.88 5.02
CA THR A 39 24.64 6.20 5.29
C THR A 39 23.22 6.00 5.81
N ALA A 40 23.16 5.60 7.08
CA ALA A 40 21.99 5.68 7.93
C ALA A 40 21.52 7.13 8.04
N PHE A 41 20.59 7.50 7.17
CA PHE A 41 19.69 8.65 7.31
C PHE A 41 18.66 8.41 6.19
N GLN A 42 17.44 7.97 6.42
CA GLN A 42 16.44 8.80 7.06
C GLN A 42 15.07 8.12 7.10
N GLY A 43 14.33 8.52 8.13
CA GLY A 43 12.89 8.50 8.20
C GLY A 43 12.18 9.25 7.07
N GLU A 44 10.90 8.97 6.90
CA GLU A 44 9.96 9.48 5.88
C GLU A 44 9.95 11.00 5.67
N LEU A 45 10.48 11.81 6.58
CA LEU A 45 10.73 13.23 6.30
C LEU A 45 11.79 13.47 5.22
N VAL A 46 12.49 12.41 4.78
CA VAL A 46 13.50 12.44 3.72
C VAL A 46 13.32 11.29 2.72
N ALA A 47 12.10 10.76 2.62
CA ALA A 47 11.65 10.30 1.30
C ALA A 47 11.66 11.49 0.28
N GLY A 48 11.64 12.74 0.76
CA GLY A 48 11.76 13.96 -0.05
C GLY A 48 13.18 14.47 -0.36
N VAL A 49 14.24 13.98 0.32
CA VAL A 49 15.63 14.39 0.04
C VAL A 49 16.52 13.21 -0.40
N LYS A 50 16.09 11.94 -0.27
CA LYS A 50 16.73 10.80 -0.97
C LYS A 50 16.39 10.66 -2.46
N ARG A 51 15.58 11.55 -3.04
CA ARG A 51 15.31 11.57 -4.49
C ARG A 51 16.01 12.71 -5.22
N VAL A 52 17.26 12.99 -4.83
CA VAL A 52 18.06 13.99 -5.51
C VAL A 52 19.45 13.43 -5.81
N GLY A 53 19.54 12.67 -6.90
CA GLY A 53 20.80 12.43 -7.61
C GLY A 53 21.54 11.10 -7.39
N GLN A 54 21.05 10.15 -6.57
CA GLN A 54 21.74 8.86 -6.32
C GLN A 54 20.77 7.68 -6.06
N SER A 55 19.56 7.66 -6.62
CA SER A 55 18.74 6.44 -6.55
C SER A 55 19.28 5.43 -7.55
N SER A 56 19.72 4.27 -7.07
CA SER A 56 20.05 3.17 -7.96
C SER A 56 18.83 2.84 -8.84
N PRO A 57 19.00 2.48 -10.12
CA PRO A 57 17.88 2.12 -10.98
C PRO A 57 17.07 0.95 -10.41
N LEU A 58 17.70 0.10 -9.60
CA LEU A 58 17.07 -1.01 -8.92
C LEU A 58 16.04 -0.54 -7.88
N SER A 59 16.40 0.43 -7.03
CA SER A 59 15.49 0.97 -6.01
C SER A 59 14.26 1.65 -6.63
N LEU A 60 14.40 2.27 -7.82
CA LEU A 60 13.26 2.83 -8.55
C LEU A 60 12.30 1.73 -9.06
N VAL A 61 12.84 0.63 -9.56
CA VAL A 61 12.03 -0.51 -10.04
C VAL A 61 11.28 -1.15 -8.88
N GLU A 62 11.92 -1.26 -7.72
CA GLU A 62 11.29 -1.80 -6.50
C GLU A 62 10.11 -0.94 -6.04
N ASP A 63 10.32 0.36 -5.86
CA ASP A 63 9.29 1.34 -5.49
C ASP A 63 8.08 1.29 -6.44
N LEU A 64 8.36 1.21 -7.75
CA LEU A 64 7.31 1.15 -8.77
C LEU A 64 6.54 -0.15 -8.73
N THR A 65 7.24 -1.28 -8.58
CA THR A 65 6.60 -2.59 -8.51
C THR A 65 5.72 -2.70 -7.27
N PHE A 66 6.20 -2.19 -6.14
CA PHE A 66 5.40 -2.08 -4.92
C PHE A 66 4.17 -1.19 -5.12
N CYS A 67 4.33 -0.03 -5.73
CA CYS A 67 3.22 0.88 -6.03
C CYS A 67 2.14 0.19 -6.89
N VAL A 68 2.54 -0.48 -7.97
CA VAL A 68 1.61 -1.23 -8.84
C VAL A 68 0.90 -2.34 -8.07
N ALA A 69 1.64 -3.12 -7.27
CA ALA A 69 1.05 -4.18 -6.45
C ALA A 69 -0.02 -3.62 -5.47
N ASN A 70 0.29 -2.52 -4.79
CA ASN A 70 -0.64 -1.89 -3.86
C ASN A 70 -1.89 -1.32 -4.57
N LEU A 71 -1.70 -0.68 -5.73
CA LEU A 71 -2.80 -0.18 -6.57
C LEU A 71 -3.72 -1.31 -7.04
N LEU A 72 -3.20 -2.48 -7.39
CA LEU A 72 -4.00 -3.64 -7.78
C LEU A 72 -4.85 -4.16 -6.62
N MET A 73 -4.31 -4.20 -5.40
CA MET A 73 -5.09 -4.60 -4.21
C MET A 73 -6.22 -3.60 -3.92
N TRP A 74 -5.92 -2.29 -3.97
CA TRP A 74 -6.93 -1.24 -3.83
C TRP A 74 -7.95 -1.22 -4.97
N TRP A 75 -7.56 -1.61 -6.19
CA TRP A 75 -8.48 -1.74 -7.32
C TRP A 75 -9.53 -2.82 -7.08
N VAL A 76 -9.15 -3.97 -6.53
CA VAL A 76 -10.10 -5.03 -6.16
C VAL A 76 -11.04 -4.55 -5.05
N LEU A 77 -10.50 -3.85 -4.04
CA LEU A 77 -11.32 -3.23 -2.99
C LEU A 77 -12.30 -2.20 -3.57
N HIS A 78 -11.86 -1.38 -4.52
CA HIS A 78 -12.69 -0.40 -5.20
C HIS A 78 -13.86 -1.06 -5.91
N ARG A 79 -13.63 -2.15 -6.67
CA ARG A 79 -14.71 -2.92 -7.31
C ARG A 79 -15.72 -3.46 -6.30
N CYS A 80 -15.26 -3.90 -5.13
CA CYS A 80 -16.14 -4.35 -4.05
C CYS A 80 -17.00 -3.19 -3.49
N LEU A 81 -16.40 -2.01 -3.30
CA LEU A 81 -17.11 -0.81 -2.86
C LEU A 81 -18.09 -0.26 -3.91
N VAL A 82 -17.76 -0.38 -5.20
CA VAL A 82 -18.64 -0.01 -6.31
C VAL A 82 -19.93 -0.83 -6.30
N ARG A 83 -19.83 -2.15 -6.11
CA ARG A 83 -21.00 -3.04 -6.00
C ARG A 83 -21.93 -2.68 -4.83
N ARG A 84 -21.42 -1.98 -3.80
CA ARG A 84 -22.19 -1.58 -2.61
C ARG A 84 -22.73 -0.15 -2.69
N GLY A 85 -22.44 0.60 -3.75
CA GLY A 85 -23.06 1.91 -4.03
C GLY A 85 -22.67 3.04 -3.06
N HIS A 86 -21.50 2.98 -2.41
CA HIS A 86 -21.08 4.00 -1.45
C HIS A 86 -20.12 5.02 -2.06
N PHE A 87 -20.67 6.11 -2.60
CA PHE A 87 -19.94 7.17 -3.30
C PHE A 87 -18.79 7.78 -2.47
N GLY A 88 -19.03 8.13 -1.20
CA GLY A 88 -18.01 8.78 -0.37
C GLY A 88 -16.77 7.92 -0.10
N MET A 89 -16.95 6.60 0.09
CA MET A 89 -15.82 5.69 0.30
C MET A 89 -15.08 5.40 -1.00
N GLN A 90 -15.80 5.34 -2.12
CA GLN A 90 -15.21 5.18 -3.44
C GLN A 90 -14.33 6.38 -3.79
N LEU A 91 -14.83 7.60 -3.57
CA LEU A 91 -14.07 8.82 -3.80
C LEU A 91 -12.77 8.83 -2.98
N ALA A 92 -12.87 8.55 -1.67
CA ALA A 92 -11.69 8.49 -0.81
C ALA A 92 -10.65 7.46 -1.30
N LEU A 93 -11.08 6.26 -1.69
CA LEU A 93 -10.19 5.24 -2.21
C LEU A 93 -9.55 5.63 -3.54
N VAL A 94 -10.32 6.19 -4.47
CA VAL A 94 -9.80 6.67 -5.76
C VAL A 94 -8.81 7.81 -5.56
N THR A 95 -9.09 8.74 -4.64
CA THR A 95 -8.14 9.80 -4.26
C THR A 95 -6.82 9.21 -3.76
N MET A 96 -6.85 8.21 -2.88
CA MET A 96 -5.62 7.52 -2.43
C MET A 96 -4.85 6.89 -3.60
N MET A 97 -5.56 6.19 -4.49
CA MET A 97 -4.94 5.52 -5.66
C MET A 97 -4.27 6.54 -6.58
N VAL A 98 -4.96 7.63 -6.92
CA VAL A 98 -4.44 8.67 -7.82
C VAL A 98 -3.23 9.38 -7.21
N LEU A 99 -3.31 9.76 -5.93
CA LEU A 99 -2.20 10.45 -5.25
C LEU A 99 -0.98 9.55 -5.06
N THR A 100 -1.18 8.25 -4.83
CA THR A 100 -0.08 7.28 -4.74
C THR A 100 0.58 7.08 -6.10
N ALA A 101 -0.20 6.95 -7.17
CA ALA A 101 0.32 6.87 -8.53
C ALA A 101 1.07 8.16 -8.93
N LEU A 102 0.51 9.33 -8.61
CA LEU A 102 1.14 10.63 -8.88
C LEU A 102 2.47 10.78 -8.14
N GLY A 103 2.54 10.36 -6.87
CA GLY A 103 3.77 10.37 -6.09
C GLY A 103 4.84 9.43 -6.64
N ALA A 104 4.45 8.27 -7.18
CA ALA A 104 5.37 7.39 -7.87
C ALA A 104 5.92 8.04 -9.16
N VAL A 105 5.05 8.63 -10.00
CA VAL A 105 5.46 9.31 -11.25
C VAL A 105 6.43 10.46 -10.97
N ILE A 106 6.09 11.35 -10.04
CA ILE A 106 6.96 12.48 -9.65
C ILE A 106 8.28 11.96 -9.05
N GLY A 107 8.24 10.80 -8.39
CA GLY A 107 9.42 10.13 -7.85
C GLY A 107 10.45 9.67 -8.87
N ILE A 108 10.00 9.26 -10.06
CA ILE A 108 10.87 8.74 -11.12
C ILE A 108 11.56 9.87 -11.87
N ILE A 109 10.90 11.03 -11.97
CA ILE A 109 11.42 12.15 -12.75
C ILE A 109 12.67 12.70 -12.04
N PRO A 110 13.83 12.76 -12.73
CA PRO A 110 15.03 13.33 -12.14
C PRO A 110 14.82 14.82 -11.86
N SER A 111 15.26 15.27 -10.68
CA SER A 111 15.07 16.65 -10.22
C SER A 111 15.79 17.69 -11.10
N GLY A 112 16.79 17.25 -11.87
CA GLY A 112 17.64 18.13 -12.70
C GLY A 112 18.58 19.01 -11.88
N ASP A 113 18.72 18.75 -10.58
CA ASP A 113 19.55 19.53 -9.69
C ASP A 113 21.03 19.32 -10.02
N VAL A 114 21.80 20.40 -9.96
CA VAL A 114 23.21 20.41 -10.32
C VAL A 114 24.06 20.86 -9.14
N LEU A 115 25.10 20.09 -8.87
CA LEU A 115 26.20 20.50 -8.00
C LEU A 115 27.02 21.55 -8.76
N THR A 116 27.04 22.77 -8.24
CA THR A 116 27.90 23.82 -8.79
C THR A 116 29.37 23.52 -8.46
N ALA A 117 30.30 23.99 -9.30
CA ALA A 117 31.74 23.77 -9.11
C ALA A 117 32.27 24.34 -7.78
N SER A 118 31.52 25.23 -7.14
CA SER A 118 31.79 25.80 -5.81
C SER A 118 31.27 24.93 -4.65
N GLY A 119 30.74 23.73 -4.91
CA GLY A 119 30.21 22.81 -3.90
C GLY A 119 28.79 23.14 -3.41
N PHE A 120 28.16 24.18 -3.94
CA PHE A 120 26.78 24.53 -3.58
C PHE A 120 25.77 23.76 -4.43
N TYR A 121 24.72 23.28 -3.77
CA TYR A 121 23.61 22.61 -4.43
C TYR A 121 22.70 23.64 -5.09
N ARG A 122 22.59 23.63 -6.42
CA ARG A 122 21.60 24.46 -7.11
C ARG A 122 20.35 23.63 -7.37
N GLN A 123 19.35 23.86 -6.52
CA GLN A 123 18.05 23.24 -6.67
C GLN A 123 17.28 23.93 -7.80
N THR A 124 16.71 23.16 -8.72
CA THR A 124 15.80 23.64 -9.74
C THR A 124 14.42 23.88 -9.13
N THR A 125 13.57 24.65 -9.80
CA THR A 125 12.17 24.83 -9.39
C THR A 125 11.44 23.48 -9.26
N PHE A 126 11.78 22.52 -10.12
CA PHE A 126 11.22 21.17 -10.07
C PHE A 126 11.77 20.36 -8.89
N GLY A 127 13.07 20.44 -8.59
CA GLY A 127 13.67 19.82 -7.41
C GLY A 127 13.07 20.38 -6.10
N ALA A 128 12.79 21.68 -6.03
CA ALA A 128 12.10 22.30 -4.90
C ALA A 128 10.68 21.75 -4.72
N PHE A 129 9.92 21.66 -5.82
CA PHE A 129 8.60 21.03 -5.82
C PHE A 129 8.66 19.56 -5.38
N GLN A 130 9.56 18.77 -5.96
CA GLN A 130 9.73 17.35 -5.69
C GLN A 130 10.09 17.07 -4.23
N SER A 131 10.85 17.96 -3.59
CA SER A 131 11.19 17.83 -2.16
C SER A 131 10.00 18.09 -1.24
N ARG A 132 9.07 18.98 -1.63
CA ARG A 132 7.94 19.38 -0.79
C ARG A 132 6.66 18.59 -1.06
N PHE A 133 6.51 18.07 -2.28
CA PHE A 133 5.35 17.32 -2.72
C PHE A 133 5.01 16.11 -1.81
N PRO A 134 5.96 15.26 -1.38
CA PRO A 134 5.66 14.09 -0.56
C PRO A 134 4.92 14.42 0.73
N PHE A 135 5.28 15.52 1.39
CA PHE A 135 4.62 15.96 2.62
C PHE A 135 3.13 16.24 2.40
N PHE A 136 2.80 17.06 1.40
CA PHE A 136 1.41 17.38 1.07
C PHE A 136 0.65 16.17 0.54
N ASN A 137 1.31 15.35 -0.30
CA ASN A 137 0.72 14.14 -0.86
C ASN A 137 0.32 13.15 0.25
N SER A 138 1.25 12.81 1.14
CA SER A 138 1.01 11.89 2.26
C SER A 138 -0.07 12.41 3.20
N PHE A 139 -0.10 13.72 3.47
CA PHE A 139 -1.16 14.32 4.28
C PHE A 139 -2.56 14.10 3.69
N VAL A 140 -2.74 14.33 2.39
CA VAL A 140 -4.03 14.13 1.73
C VAL A 140 -4.38 12.64 1.62
N VAL A 141 -3.39 11.77 1.37
CA VAL A 141 -3.58 10.31 1.40
C VAL A 141 -4.03 9.83 2.78
N TYR A 142 -3.46 10.36 3.86
CA TYR A 142 -3.90 10.04 5.22
C TYR A 142 -5.30 10.54 5.52
N LEU A 143 -5.66 11.75 5.09
CA LEU A 143 -7.02 12.27 5.25
C LEU A 143 -8.04 11.40 4.50
N ALA A 144 -7.74 11.03 3.26
CA ALA A 144 -8.57 10.12 2.47
C ALA A 144 -8.66 8.73 3.11
N GLY A 145 -7.54 8.21 3.62
CA GLY A 145 -7.47 6.96 4.39
C GLY A 145 -8.30 7.01 5.66
N PHE A 146 -8.35 8.15 6.35
CA PHE A 146 -9.18 8.36 7.53
C PHE A 146 -10.68 8.36 7.18
N VAL A 147 -11.09 9.03 6.11
CA VAL A 147 -12.47 9.01 5.62
C VAL A 147 -12.88 7.58 5.23
N LEU A 148 -12.03 6.88 4.49
CA LEU A 148 -12.27 5.49 4.10
C LEU A 148 -12.33 4.57 5.33
N GLY A 149 -11.36 4.66 6.24
CA GLY A 149 -11.26 3.85 7.45
C GLY A 149 -12.45 4.05 8.39
N THR A 150 -12.82 5.30 8.67
CA THR A 150 -14.01 5.61 9.47
C THR A 150 -15.31 5.14 8.81
N GLY A 151 -15.38 5.22 7.48
CA GLY A 151 -16.47 4.66 6.68
C GLY A 151 -16.58 3.14 6.85
N LEU A 152 -15.45 2.43 6.75
CA LEU A 152 -15.38 0.98 6.91
C LEU A 152 -15.75 0.55 8.34
N ILE A 153 -15.23 1.24 9.36
CA ILE A 153 -15.48 0.95 10.77
C ILE A 153 -16.96 1.07 11.13
N ARG A 154 -17.65 2.08 10.59
CA ARG A 154 -19.06 2.35 10.93
C ARG A 154 -20.04 1.40 10.23
N ARG A 155 -19.71 0.90 9.04
CA ARG A 155 -20.68 0.17 8.19
C ARG A 155 -20.44 -1.33 8.09
N TYR A 156 -19.24 -1.81 8.41
CA TYR A 156 -18.86 -3.21 8.23
C TYR A 156 -18.38 -3.87 9.53
N GLY A 157 -18.48 -5.20 9.60
CA GLY A 157 -18.03 -6.02 10.72
C GLY A 157 -16.77 -6.81 10.40
N GLY A 158 -16.22 -7.52 11.38
CA GLY A 158 -15.13 -8.48 11.19
C GLY A 158 -13.84 -7.89 10.62
N TYR A 159 -13.27 -8.56 9.60
CA TYR A 159 -11.97 -8.21 9.03
C TYR A 159 -11.97 -6.87 8.27
N LEU A 160 -13.10 -6.47 7.70
CA LEU A 160 -13.24 -5.15 7.08
C LEU A 160 -13.09 -4.01 8.09
N ARG A 161 -13.62 -4.20 9.31
CA ARG A 161 -13.51 -3.22 10.39
C ARG A 161 -12.08 -3.11 10.90
N LEU A 162 -11.36 -4.24 10.96
CA LEU A 162 -9.93 -4.27 11.32
C LEU A 162 -9.09 -3.54 10.27
N TYR A 163 -9.36 -3.74 8.98
CA TYR A 163 -8.68 -2.98 7.92
C TYR A 163 -8.99 -1.48 8.02
N GLY A 164 -10.25 -1.11 8.32
CA GLY A 164 -10.62 0.28 8.55
C GLY A 164 -9.87 0.92 9.73
N TRP A 165 -9.63 0.18 10.81
CA TRP A 165 -8.76 0.62 11.92
C TRP A 165 -7.29 0.73 11.49
N ALA A 166 -6.77 -0.22 10.73
CA ALA A 166 -5.39 -0.19 10.25
C ALA A 166 -5.10 1.03 9.37
N LEU A 167 -6.04 1.43 8.52
CA LEU A 167 -5.95 2.65 7.70
C LEU A 167 -5.82 3.93 8.52
N VAL A 168 -6.25 3.93 9.79
CA VAL A 168 -6.15 5.08 10.68
C VAL A 168 -4.94 4.94 11.61
N VAL A 169 -4.80 3.79 12.25
CA VAL A 169 -3.82 3.58 13.34
C VAL A 169 -2.41 3.40 12.81
N PHE A 170 -2.22 2.66 11.71
CA PHE A 170 -0.87 2.35 11.23
C PHE A 170 -0.15 3.60 10.70
N PRO A 171 -0.78 4.46 9.88
CA PRO A 171 -0.19 5.75 9.50
C PRO A 171 0.17 6.67 10.67
N LEU A 172 -0.66 6.69 11.71
CA LEU A 172 -0.40 7.51 12.90
C LEU A 172 0.79 6.97 13.69
N LEU A 173 0.86 5.65 13.88
CA LEU A 173 2.00 4.99 14.53
C LEU A 173 3.28 5.24 13.76
N ASP A 174 3.24 5.15 12.43
CA ASP A 174 4.39 5.43 11.59
C ASP A 174 4.88 6.88 11.76
N SER A 175 3.96 7.84 11.63
CA SER A 175 4.26 9.27 11.85
C SER A 175 4.85 9.55 13.24
N LEU A 176 4.38 8.85 14.27
CA LEU A 176 4.90 8.96 15.64
C LEU A 176 6.32 8.40 15.76
N LEU A 177 6.59 7.23 15.15
CA LEU A 177 7.94 6.64 15.12
C LEU A 177 8.94 7.59 14.43
N GLN A 178 8.52 8.20 13.31
CA GLN A 178 9.34 9.18 12.59
C GLN A 178 9.61 10.43 13.43
N SER A 179 8.57 10.96 14.08
CA SER A 179 8.70 12.15 14.93
C SER A 179 9.59 11.88 16.14
N PHE A 180 9.48 10.68 16.73
CA PHE A 180 10.32 10.24 17.85
C PHE A 180 11.79 10.15 17.44
N TYR A 181 12.09 9.60 16.26
CA TYR A 181 13.46 9.55 15.73
C TYR A 181 14.05 10.95 15.51
N VAL A 182 13.28 11.87 14.92
CA VAL A 182 13.72 13.27 14.72
C VAL A 182 13.98 13.96 16.05
N TYR A 183 13.17 13.70 17.08
CA TYR A 183 13.38 14.23 18.42
C TYR A 183 14.69 13.72 19.04
N LEU A 184 14.96 12.41 18.96
CA LEU A 184 16.22 11.82 19.44
C LEU A 184 17.44 12.42 18.74
N TYR A 185 17.34 12.70 17.44
CA TYR A 185 18.42 13.28 16.65
C TYR A 185 18.69 14.76 16.97
N THR A 186 17.63 15.55 17.17
CA THR A 186 17.74 17.04 17.24
C THR A 186 17.81 17.58 18.67
N SER A 187 17.15 16.91 19.62
CA SER A 187 16.85 17.47 20.93
C SER A 187 17.55 16.74 22.07
N VAL A 188 18.01 15.51 21.85
CA VAL A 188 18.74 14.74 22.86
C VAL A 188 20.24 14.79 22.55
N GLY A 189 20.94 15.68 23.27
CA GLY A 189 22.40 15.71 23.24
C GLY A 189 22.99 14.52 24.01
N GLY A 190 24.04 13.89 23.46
CA GLY A 190 24.82 12.87 24.17
C GLY A 190 24.56 11.41 23.75
N LEU A 191 23.70 11.14 22.76
CA LEU A 191 23.64 9.82 22.13
C LEU A 191 24.86 9.58 21.24
N THR A 192 25.43 8.39 21.34
CA THR A 192 26.46 7.93 20.41
C THR A 192 25.82 7.60 19.04
N LEU A 193 26.62 7.71 17.96
CA LEU A 193 26.17 7.34 16.62
C LEU A 193 25.66 5.89 16.54
N ASN A 194 26.22 5.00 17.36
CA ASN A 194 25.83 3.59 17.40
C ASN A 194 24.43 3.38 18.01
N GLU A 195 24.10 4.11 19.07
CA GLU A 195 22.79 4.06 19.70
C GLU A 195 21.71 4.63 18.76
N LEU A 196 22.02 5.74 18.09
CA LEU A 196 21.11 6.35 17.12
C LEU A 196 20.81 5.41 15.94
N ASN A 197 21.82 4.72 15.42
CA ASN A 197 21.65 3.71 14.37
C ASN A 197 20.79 2.53 14.82
N THR A 198 20.92 2.12 16.09
CA THR A 198 20.09 1.04 16.66
C THR A 198 18.61 1.44 16.71
N TYR A 199 18.31 2.65 17.19
CA TYR A 199 16.94 3.17 17.21
C TYR A 199 16.37 3.36 15.79
N HIS A 200 17.20 3.80 14.85
CA HIS A 200 16.79 3.90 13.45
C HIS A 200 16.39 2.55 12.87
N GLY A 201 17.21 1.51 13.07
CA GLY A 201 16.91 0.15 12.61
C GLY A 201 15.63 -0.43 13.23
N LEU A 202 15.38 -0.18 14.52
CA LEU A 202 14.14 -0.57 15.18
C LEU A 202 12.91 0.13 14.58
N ALA A 203 13.02 1.43 14.28
CA ALA A 203 11.94 2.19 13.63
C ALA A 203 11.63 1.63 12.23
N GLN A 204 12.65 1.33 11.43
CA GLN A 204 12.49 0.74 10.09
C GLN A 204 11.84 -0.66 10.14
N LEU A 205 12.21 -1.49 11.12
CA LEU A 205 11.56 -2.79 11.35
C LEU A 205 10.09 -2.64 11.73
N ALA A 206 9.76 -1.70 12.61
CA ALA A 206 8.38 -1.42 12.98
C ALA A 206 7.55 -0.94 11.78
N GLN A 207 8.13 -0.11 10.92
CA GLN A 207 7.51 0.39 9.68
C GLN A 207 7.22 -0.74 8.69
N LEU A 208 8.19 -1.63 8.50
CA LEU A 208 8.01 -2.83 7.68
C LEU A 208 6.83 -3.67 8.22
N ALA A 209 6.77 -3.89 9.53
CA ALA A 209 5.71 -4.66 10.16
C ALA A 209 4.32 -4.01 9.99
N LEU A 210 4.23 -2.68 10.13
CA LEU A 210 3.00 -1.92 9.89
C LEU A 210 2.57 -2.01 8.41
N ALA A 211 3.50 -1.86 7.48
CA ALA A 211 3.23 -1.95 6.04
C ALA A 211 2.72 -3.35 5.65
N ILE A 212 3.42 -4.42 6.04
CA ILE A 212 2.99 -5.81 5.80
C ILE A 212 1.65 -6.09 6.48
N GLY A 213 1.48 -5.62 7.72
CA GLY A 213 0.24 -5.77 8.47
C GLY A 213 -0.96 -5.14 7.74
N SER A 214 -0.77 -3.96 7.13
CA SER A 214 -1.82 -3.28 6.38
C SER A 214 -2.27 -4.10 5.15
N LEU A 215 -1.31 -4.64 4.39
CA LEU A 215 -1.57 -5.48 3.22
C LEU A 215 -2.22 -6.80 3.61
N ALA A 216 -1.78 -7.42 4.71
CA ALA A 216 -2.33 -8.66 5.21
C ALA A 216 -3.79 -8.49 5.67
N LEU A 217 -4.12 -7.37 6.33
CA LEU A 217 -5.49 -7.05 6.70
C LEU A 217 -6.38 -6.78 5.48
N LEU A 218 -5.86 -6.09 4.47
CA LEU A 218 -6.56 -5.92 3.19
C LEU A 218 -6.82 -7.27 2.53
N ARG A 219 -5.83 -8.15 2.47
CA ARG A 219 -5.98 -9.50 1.92
C ARG A 219 -7.03 -10.33 2.67
N ARG A 220 -7.07 -10.24 4.00
CA ARG A 220 -8.04 -10.94 4.87
C ARG A 220 -9.45 -10.36 4.80
N SER A 221 -9.59 -9.11 4.35
CA SER A 221 -10.88 -8.45 4.17
C SER A 221 -11.69 -9.02 3.00
N VAL A 222 -11.08 -9.86 2.17
CA VAL A 222 -11.64 -10.38 0.94
C VAL A 222 -11.62 -11.92 0.91
N SER A 223 -12.74 -12.53 0.52
CA SER A 223 -12.95 -13.97 0.41
C SER A 223 -13.48 -14.35 -0.98
N VAL A 224 -13.28 -15.61 -1.38
CA VAL A 224 -13.79 -16.12 -2.65
C VAL A 224 -15.27 -16.45 -2.52
N ASP A 225 -16.09 -15.98 -3.48
CA ASP A 225 -17.47 -16.45 -3.60
C ASP A 225 -17.47 -17.95 -3.93
N ALA A 226 -18.12 -18.76 -3.09
CA ALA A 226 -18.22 -20.21 -3.26
C ALA A 226 -19.22 -20.64 -4.36
N ASP A 227 -19.79 -19.72 -5.13
CA ASP A 227 -20.85 -20.00 -6.09
C ASP A 227 -20.32 -20.07 -7.53
N GLU A 228 -19.53 -21.11 -7.77
CA GLU A 228 -19.52 -21.83 -9.04
C GLU A 228 -19.68 -23.30 -8.67
N ARG A 229 -20.93 -23.70 -8.35
CA ARG A 229 -21.29 -25.11 -8.54
C ARG A 229 -21.05 -25.41 -10.02
N PRO A 230 -20.20 -26.38 -10.40
CA PRO A 230 -20.27 -26.92 -11.74
C PRO A 230 -21.70 -27.43 -11.91
N ASP A 231 -22.35 -26.95 -12.98
CA ASP A 231 -23.55 -27.56 -13.51
C ASP A 231 -23.33 -29.08 -13.52
N ASP A 232 -24.18 -29.81 -12.80
CA ASP A 232 -24.16 -31.27 -12.71
C ASP A 232 -24.61 -31.82 -14.07
N GLY A 233 -23.69 -31.78 -15.02
CA GLY A 233 -23.79 -32.39 -16.33
C GLY A 233 -23.60 -33.90 -16.22
N SER A 234 -24.40 -34.58 -15.42
CA SER A 234 -24.50 -36.04 -15.39
C SER A 234 -25.76 -36.46 -14.64
N ASP A 235 -26.91 -36.58 -15.33
CA ASP A 235 -27.96 -37.58 -15.06
C ASP A 235 -29.25 -37.37 -15.90
N LEU A 236 -29.13 -37.19 -17.22
CA LEU A 236 -30.30 -37.23 -18.11
C LEU A 236 -30.17 -38.18 -19.32
N ASN A 237 -29.22 -39.13 -19.27
CA ASN A 237 -29.11 -40.16 -20.31
C ASN A 237 -29.16 -41.60 -19.78
N GLN A 238 -29.98 -41.83 -18.77
CA GLN A 238 -30.52 -43.15 -18.48
C GLN A 238 -31.97 -42.96 -18.06
N HIS A 239 -32.90 -43.02 -19.02
CA HIS A 239 -34.22 -43.66 -18.95
C HIS A 239 -34.87 -43.56 -20.34
N GLY A 240 -34.14 -44.04 -21.35
CA GLY A 240 -34.75 -44.50 -22.59
C GLY A 240 -35.47 -45.83 -22.32
N ALA A 241 -36.59 -45.78 -21.61
CA ALA A 241 -37.56 -46.86 -21.49
C ALA A 241 -38.71 -46.36 -20.60
N ILE A 242 -39.76 -45.80 -21.20
CA ILE A 242 -41.17 -46.02 -20.83
C ILE A 242 -42.04 -45.28 -21.88
N GLN A 243 -42.54 -46.07 -22.81
CA GLN A 243 -43.90 -45.99 -23.36
C GLN A 243 -44.24 -44.78 -24.24
N TYR A 244 -43.99 -44.96 -25.54
CA TYR A 244 -45.06 -44.81 -26.53
C TYR A 244 -46.35 -45.46 -25.98
N LYS A 245 -47.37 -44.68 -25.59
CA LYS A 245 -48.77 -45.12 -25.58
C LYS A 245 -49.77 -43.95 -25.47
N ILE A 246 -50.52 -43.78 -26.57
CA ILE A 246 -51.98 -43.53 -26.63
C ILE A 246 -52.42 -42.05 -26.44
N LYS A 247 -52.75 -41.34 -27.54
CA LYS A 247 -54.09 -41.20 -28.18
C LYS A 247 -55.18 -40.61 -27.25
N ARG A 248 -55.48 -39.32 -27.39
CA ARG A 248 -56.63 -38.78 -28.14
C ARG A 248 -56.63 -37.26 -28.06
#